data_AF-A0A3A5PDS8-F1
#
_entry.id   AF-A0A3A5PDS8-F1
#
_cell.length_a   1.000
_cell.length_b   1.000
_cell.length_c   1.000
_cell.angle_alpha   90.00
_cell.angle_beta   90.00
_cell.angle_gamma   90.00
#
_symmetry.space_group_name_H-M   'P 1'
#
loop_
_entity.id
_entity.type
_entity.pdbx_description
1 polymer ?
#
loop_
_entity_poly.entity_id
_entity_poly.type
_entity_poly.pdbx_seq_one_letter_code
_entity_poly.pdbx_strand_id
1 'polypeptide(L)'
;MMKLITEELLDTVTSRAKENSRLRMNYNFHASMDAPIHRLLNALEPGTYLPPHRHTDKEETYLVLRGSLLAFFYDDAGNVTDKVCLNPSEGKYGLEIPSNTWHSIIALESGTVIFEIKKGPYQPLPSEDLASWAPQASDVEGIKAFMKRMLEL
;
A
#
# COMPACT_ATOMS: atom_id res chain seq x y z
N MET A 1 -7.80 18.49 17.75
CA MET A 1 -6.84 17.81 18.64
C MET A 1 -5.62 17.40 17.82
N MET A 2 -4.41 17.61 18.34
CA MET A 2 -3.17 17.21 17.67
C MET A 2 -3.04 15.68 17.66
N LYS A 3 -2.61 15.10 16.53
CA LYS A 3 -2.31 13.67 16.41
C LYS A 3 -0.80 13.51 16.18
N LEU A 4 -0.12 12.80 17.07
CA LEU A 4 1.31 12.50 16.95
C LEU A 4 1.50 11.11 16.37
N ILE A 5 2.57 10.93 15.58
CA ILE A 5 3.03 9.60 15.18
C ILE A 5 4.10 9.19 16.20
N THR A 6 3.74 8.26 17.07
CA THR A 6 4.60 7.71 18.13
C THR A 6 4.80 6.22 17.91
N GLU A 7 5.83 5.62 18.53
CA GLU A 7 6.01 4.16 18.52
C GLU A 7 4.75 3.44 19.01
N GLU A 8 4.11 3.94 20.08
CA GLU A 8 2.86 3.37 20.60
C GLU A 8 1.73 3.36 19.54
N LEU A 9 1.61 4.44 18.76
CA LEU A 9 0.62 4.49 17.67
C LEU A 9 0.96 3.47 16.59
N LEU A 10 2.23 3.39 16.19
CA LEU A 10 2.72 2.46 15.17
C LEU A 10 2.50 0.99 15.62
N ASP A 11 2.80 0.67 16.88
CA ASP A 11 2.58 -0.64 17.51
C ASP A 11 1.09 -1.00 17.58
N THR A 12 0.25 -0.03 17.93
CA THR A 12 -1.21 -0.21 18.00
C THR A 12 -1.78 -0.54 16.63
N VAL A 13 -1.45 0.24 15.59
CA VAL A 13 -1.99 0.01 14.24
C VAL A 13 -1.43 -1.29 13.64
N THR A 14 -0.19 -1.64 13.96
CA THR A 14 0.45 -2.89 13.54
C THR A 14 -0.21 -4.11 14.18
N SER A 15 -0.47 -4.08 15.49
CA SER A 15 -1.17 -5.18 16.18
C SER A 15 -2.55 -5.43 15.55
N ARG A 16 -3.28 -4.35 15.23
CA ARG A 16 -4.56 -4.45 14.52
C ARG A 16 -4.43 -4.98 13.09
N ALA A 17 -3.33 -4.69 12.40
CA ALA A 17 -3.06 -5.26 11.07
C ALA A 17 -2.85 -6.78 11.17
N LYS A 18 -2.08 -7.25 12.16
CA LYS A 18 -1.83 -8.68 12.41
C LYS A 18 -3.09 -9.48 12.74
N GLU A 19 -4.05 -8.86 13.43
CA GLU A 19 -5.35 -9.46 13.75
C GLU A 19 -6.35 -9.39 12.59
N ASN A 20 -6.10 -8.52 11.60
CA ASN A 20 -6.99 -8.36 10.45
C ASN A 20 -6.79 -9.51 9.46
N SER A 21 -7.87 -10.09 8.95
CA SER A 21 -7.79 -11.15 7.92
C SER A 21 -7.09 -10.71 6.63
N ARG A 22 -7.06 -9.40 6.34
CA ARG A 22 -6.35 -8.82 5.20
C ARG A 22 -4.89 -8.45 5.53
N LEU A 23 -4.45 -8.66 6.76
CA LEU A 23 -3.09 -8.37 7.24
C LEU A 23 -2.68 -6.88 7.17
N ARG A 24 -3.67 -5.99 7.06
CA ARG A 24 -3.47 -4.54 7.01
C ARG A 24 -4.49 -3.77 7.81
N MET A 25 -4.11 -2.59 8.28
CA MET A 25 -4.99 -1.66 8.98
C MET A 25 -4.58 -0.21 8.74
N ASN A 26 -5.56 0.67 8.52
CA ASN A 26 -5.33 2.10 8.41
C ASN A 26 -5.62 2.86 9.72
N TYR A 27 -4.90 3.95 9.95
CA TYR A 27 -5.24 4.99 10.93
C TYR A 27 -5.36 6.34 10.24
N ASN A 28 -6.55 6.93 10.24
CA ASN A 28 -6.85 8.15 9.49
C ASN A 28 -6.54 9.43 10.29
N PHE A 29 -5.79 10.35 9.68
CA PHE A 29 -5.57 11.69 10.22
C PHE A 29 -6.67 12.67 9.83
N HIS A 30 -7.19 12.53 8.61
CA HIS A 30 -8.33 13.28 8.11
C HIS A 30 -9.59 12.98 8.96
N ALA A 31 -10.47 13.98 9.10
CA ALA A 31 -11.61 13.91 10.01
C ALA A 31 -12.81 13.15 9.44
N SER A 32 -12.97 13.14 8.12
CA SER A 32 -14.05 12.46 7.41
C SER A 32 -13.57 11.93 6.07
N MET A 33 -14.27 10.93 5.53
CA MET A 33 -13.97 10.39 4.20
C MET A 33 -14.25 11.41 3.07
N ASP A 34 -15.00 12.48 3.37
CA ASP A 34 -15.25 13.62 2.47
C ASP A 34 -14.15 14.68 2.49
N ALA A 35 -13.11 14.51 3.33
CA ALA A 35 -12.00 15.44 3.35
C ALA A 35 -11.29 15.48 1.98
N PRO A 36 -10.86 16.66 1.52
CA PRO A 36 -10.24 16.81 0.20
C PRO A 36 -8.85 16.16 0.11
N ILE A 37 -8.21 15.91 1.25
CA ILE A 37 -6.90 15.28 1.35
C ILE A 37 -6.96 14.20 2.42
N HIS A 38 -6.64 12.97 2.00
CA HIS A 38 -6.57 11.81 2.86
C HIS A 38 -5.13 11.58 3.26
N ARG A 39 -4.89 11.67 4.56
CA ARG A 39 -3.62 11.35 5.22
C ARG A 39 -3.87 10.21 6.18
N LEU A 40 -3.10 9.14 6.09
CA LEU A 40 -3.30 7.95 6.90
C LEU A 40 -1.98 7.22 7.15
N LEU A 41 -1.92 6.49 8.26
CA LEU A 41 -1.00 5.35 8.35
C LEU A 41 -1.67 4.16 7.68
N ASN A 42 -0.87 3.35 7.00
CA ASN A 42 -1.27 2.05 6.49
C ASN A 42 -0.24 1.03 7.00
N ALA A 43 -0.62 0.28 8.03
CA ALA A 43 0.20 -0.81 8.54
C ALA A 43 -0.05 -2.06 7.71
N LEU A 44 1.04 -2.69 7.26
CA LEU A 44 1.05 -3.74 6.27
C LEU A 44 1.95 -4.87 6.80
N GLU A 45 1.39 -6.06 7.01
CA GLU A 45 2.18 -7.23 7.36
C GLU A 45 2.57 -8.03 6.11
N PRO A 46 3.69 -8.79 6.14
CA PRO A 46 4.00 -9.76 5.11
C PRO A 46 2.81 -10.69 4.84
N GLY A 47 2.47 -10.87 3.57
CA GLY A 47 1.26 -11.60 3.15
C GLY A 47 0.03 -10.73 2.93
N THR A 48 0.09 -9.44 3.25
CA THR A 48 -0.93 -8.48 2.79
C THR A 48 -0.99 -8.51 1.27
N TYR A 49 -2.19 -8.73 0.73
CA TYR A 49 -2.45 -8.63 -0.70
C TYR A 49 -3.29 -7.40 -1.01
N LEU A 50 -2.74 -6.53 -1.86
CA LEU A 50 -3.46 -5.48 -2.56
C LEU A 50 -3.35 -5.82 -4.05
N PRO A 51 -4.47 -6.02 -4.76
CA PRO A 51 -4.42 -6.14 -6.21
C PRO A 51 -3.68 -4.94 -6.80
N PRO A 52 -2.81 -5.15 -7.81
CA PRO A 52 -2.27 -4.06 -8.59
C PRO A 52 -3.40 -3.17 -9.10
N HIS A 53 -3.22 -1.88 -8.96
CA HIS A 53 -4.24 -0.89 -9.26
C HIS A 53 -3.61 0.40 -9.77
N ARG A 54 -4.43 1.31 -10.26
CA ARG A 54 -4.03 2.67 -10.60
C ARG A 54 -5.07 3.66 -10.10
N HIS A 55 -4.66 4.91 -9.99
CA HIS A 55 -5.56 6.02 -9.73
C HIS A 55 -5.48 6.98 -10.91
N THR A 56 -6.56 7.17 -11.65
CA THR A 56 -6.58 8.01 -12.86
C THR A 56 -6.76 9.50 -12.56
N ASP A 57 -7.19 9.83 -11.34
CA ASP A 57 -7.60 11.18 -10.93
C ASP A 57 -6.70 11.82 -9.85
N LYS A 58 -5.66 11.09 -9.42
CA LYS A 58 -4.77 11.49 -8.32
C LYS A 58 -3.46 10.70 -8.28
N GLU A 59 -2.49 11.33 -7.67
CA GLU A 59 -1.24 10.75 -7.22
C GLU A 59 -1.40 10.15 -5.81
N GLU A 60 -0.49 9.25 -5.46
CA GLU A 60 -0.32 8.76 -4.09
C GLU A 60 1.13 8.95 -3.63
N THR A 61 1.32 9.39 -2.39
CA THR A 61 2.65 9.51 -1.80
C THR A 61 2.79 8.55 -0.64
N TYR A 62 3.84 7.74 -0.63
CA TYR A 62 4.18 6.84 0.47
C TYR A 62 5.48 7.26 1.13
N LEU A 63 5.47 7.37 2.46
CA LEU A 63 6.67 7.48 3.29
C LEU A 63 6.73 6.28 4.22
N VAL A 64 7.76 5.45 4.13
CA VAL A 64 7.97 4.34 5.06
C VAL A 64 8.48 4.91 6.38
N LEU A 65 7.70 4.72 7.44
CA LEU A 65 8.07 5.16 8.79
C LEU A 65 8.78 4.06 9.57
N ARG A 66 8.42 2.81 9.33
CA ARG A 66 8.96 1.62 9.98
C ARG A 66 8.89 0.42 9.04
N GLY A 67 9.88 -0.48 9.14
CA GLY A 67 10.00 -1.66 8.28
C GLY A 67 10.44 -1.31 6.86
N SER A 68 10.09 -2.17 5.92
CA SER A 68 10.44 -2.01 4.52
C SER A 68 9.43 -2.68 3.59
N LEU A 69 9.37 -2.21 2.34
CA LEU A 69 8.49 -2.75 1.33
C LEU A 69 9.10 -2.68 -0.07
N LEU A 70 8.59 -3.52 -0.96
CA LEU A 70 8.78 -3.40 -2.40
C LEU A 70 7.58 -2.69 -3.00
N ALA A 71 7.82 -1.67 -3.82
CA ALA A 71 6.84 -1.12 -4.74
C ALA A 71 7.15 -1.62 -6.16
N PHE A 72 6.12 -2.12 -6.83
CA PHE A 72 6.19 -2.59 -8.21
C PHE A 72 5.37 -1.69 -9.11
N PHE A 73 5.86 -1.46 -10.32
CA PHE A 73 5.20 -0.71 -11.36
C PHE A 73 5.04 -1.58 -12.60
N TYR A 74 3.96 -1.36 -13.35
CA TYR A 74 3.59 -2.23 -14.46
C TYR A 74 3.21 -1.45 -15.71
N ASP A 75 3.34 -2.11 -16.86
CA ASP A 75 2.66 -1.69 -18.09
C ASP A 75 1.20 -2.20 -18.13
N ASP A 76 0.44 -1.82 -19.16
CA ASP A 76 -0.96 -2.24 -19.34
C ASP A 76 -1.12 -3.74 -19.59
N ALA A 77 -0.06 -4.45 -19.98
CA ALA A 77 -0.06 -5.91 -20.16
C ALA A 77 0.27 -6.68 -18.86
N GLY A 78 0.60 -5.96 -17.78
CA GLY A 78 0.96 -6.55 -16.49
C GLY A 78 2.42 -6.98 -16.38
N ASN A 79 3.29 -6.55 -17.30
CA ASN A 79 4.72 -6.73 -17.15
C ASN A 79 5.27 -5.73 -16.15
N VAL A 80 6.18 -6.18 -15.27
CA VAL A 80 6.87 -5.29 -14.33
C VAL A 80 7.82 -4.39 -15.12
N THR A 81 7.61 -3.08 -15.03
CA THR A 81 8.46 -2.06 -15.67
C THR A 81 9.50 -1.50 -14.72
N ASP A 82 9.20 -1.44 -13.43
CA ASP A 82 10.13 -0.99 -12.40
C ASP A 82 9.82 -1.64 -11.04
N LYS A 83 10.84 -1.71 -10.19
CA LYS A 83 10.80 -2.26 -8.83
C LYS A 83 11.66 -1.40 -7.91
N VAL A 84 11.05 -0.88 -6.86
CA VAL A 84 11.74 -0.05 -5.87
C VAL A 84 11.62 -0.68 -4.49
N CYS A 85 12.75 -0.94 -3.84
CA CYS A 85 12.80 -1.25 -2.41
C CYS A 85 12.82 0.05 -1.62
N LEU A 86 11.83 0.26 -0.76
CA LEU A 86 11.79 1.35 0.21
C LEU A 86 12.19 0.80 1.58
N ASN A 87 13.30 1.31 2.08
CA ASN A 87 13.85 0.97 3.38
C ASN A 87 14.52 2.22 3.97
N PRO A 88 13.95 2.83 5.03
CA PRO A 88 14.54 3.98 5.70
C PRO A 88 15.98 3.74 6.18
N SER A 89 16.32 2.51 6.56
CA SER A 89 17.67 2.11 6.98
C SER A 89 18.69 2.14 5.84
N GLU A 90 18.22 2.07 4.59
CA GLU A 90 19.03 2.19 3.37
C GLU A 90 18.93 3.58 2.73
N GLY A 91 18.31 4.55 3.41
CA GLY A 91 18.14 5.92 2.91
C GLY A 91 17.06 6.10 1.84
N LYS A 92 16.20 5.08 1.62
CA LYS A 92 15.06 5.15 0.69
C LYS A 92 13.75 5.26 1.46
N TYR A 93 13.38 6.50 1.79
CA TYR A 93 12.29 6.79 2.73
C TYR A 93 10.89 6.73 2.11
N GLY A 94 10.75 6.91 0.81
CA GLY A 94 9.44 7.06 0.20
C GLY A 94 9.48 7.30 -1.29
N LEU A 95 8.30 7.38 -1.88
CA LEU A 95 8.09 7.68 -3.29
C LEU A 95 6.75 8.38 -3.49
N GLU A 96 6.60 8.99 -4.66
CA GLU A 96 5.32 9.41 -5.22
C GLU A 96 4.98 8.51 -6.40
N ILE A 97 3.72 8.10 -6.48
CA ILE A 97 3.15 7.34 -7.57
C ILE A 97 2.32 8.31 -8.40
N PRO A 98 2.74 8.61 -9.64
CA PRO A 98 1.97 9.48 -10.52
C PRO A 98 0.59 8.91 -10.84
N SER A 99 -0.36 9.79 -11.15
CA SER A 99 -1.66 9.39 -11.68
C SER A 99 -1.52 8.49 -12.91
N ASN A 100 -2.48 7.60 -13.09
CA ASN A 100 -2.58 6.61 -14.16
C ASN A 100 -1.43 5.60 -14.20
N THR A 101 -0.75 5.36 -13.08
CA THR A 101 0.33 4.37 -12.97
C THR A 101 -0.15 3.08 -12.32
N TRP A 102 -0.02 1.95 -13.00
CA TRP A 102 -0.26 0.63 -12.41
C TRP A 102 0.82 0.32 -11.39
N HIS A 103 0.41 0.02 -10.16
CA HIS A 103 1.34 -0.26 -9.08
C HIS A 103 0.78 -1.24 -8.05
N SER A 104 1.68 -1.85 -7.29
CA SER A 104 1.36 -2.64 -6.10
C SER A 104 2.50 -2.56 -5.10
N ILE A 105 2.25 -2.97 -3.85
CA ILE A 105 3.26 -3.01 -2.79
C ILE A 105 3.26 -4.36 -2.07
N ILE A 106 4.45 -4.78 -1.62
CA ILE A 106 4.65 -5.97 -0.79
C ILE A 106 5.49 -5.58 0.43
N ALA A 107 4.92 -5.72 1.63
CA ALA A 107 5.66 -5.55 2.87
C ALA A 107 6.67 -6.68 3.05
N LEU A 108 7.92 -6.32 3.35
CA LEU A 108 9.02 -7.27 3.55
C LEU A 108 9.23 -7.62 5.02
N GLU A 109 8.91 -6.69 5.93
CA GLU A 109 9.11 -6.84 7.36
C GLU A 109 7.78 -6.76 8.13
N SER A 110 7.66 -7.56 9.19
CA SER A 110 6.53 -7.44 10.13
C SER A 110 6.56 -6.06 10.81
N GLY A 111 5.40 -5.43 10.94
CA GLY A 111 5.28 -4.08 11.47
C GLY A 111 5.68 -2.97 10.51
N THR A 112 5.67 -3.24 9.19
CA THR A 112 5.86 -2.21 8.17
C THR A 112 4.69 -1.23 8.22
N VAL A 113 4.99 0.07 8.32
CA VAL A 113 3.99 1.13 8.33
C VAL A 113 4.40 2.25 7.39
N ILE A 114 3.51 2.60 6.47
CA ILE A 114 3.65 3.76 5.60
C ILE A 114 2.74 4.90 6.08
N PHE A 115 3.21 6.13 5.95
CA PHE A 115 2.35 7.30 5.87
C PHE A 115 1.98 7.53 4.42
N GLU A 116 0.69 7.40 4.14
CA GLU A 116 0.11 7.54 2.82
C GLU A 116 -0.65 8.87 2.73
N ILE A 117 -0.42 9.60 1.64
CA ILE A 117 -1.14 10.83 1.31
C ILE A 117 -1.75 10.67 -0.07
N LYS A 118 -3.02 10.99 -0.20
CA LYS A 118 -3.70 11.06 -1.49
C LYS A 118 -4.88 12.01 -1.49
N LYS A 119 -5.33 12.37 -2.68
CA LYS A 119 -6.55 13.16 -2.87
C LYS A 119 -7.77 12.39 -2.35
N GLY A 120 -8.58 13.09 -1.56
CA GLY A 120 -9.94 12.70 -1.23
C GLY A 120 -10.96 13.53 -2.03
N PRO A 121 -12.27 13.35 -1.83
CA PRO A 121 -12.92 12.33 -1.00
C PRO A 121 -12.57 10.89 -1.37
N TYR A 122 -12.84 9.96 -0.46
CA TYR A 122 -12.71 8.54 -0.80
C TYR A 122 -13.72 8.16 -1.87
N GLN A 123 -13.21 7.54 -2.93
CA GLN A 123 -14.00 6.88 -3.95
C GLN A 123 -13.48 5.45 -4.07
N PRO A 124 -14.36 4.43 -4.05
CA PRO A 124 -13.97 3.08 -4.39
C PRO A 124 -13.32 3.06 -5.77
N LEU A 125 -12.28 2.25 -5.93
CA LEU A 125 -11.68 2.02 -7.24
C LEU A 125 -12.69 1.31 -8.15
N PRO A 126 -12.91 1.82 -9.36
CA PRO A 126 -13.74 1.13 -10.34
C PRO A 126 -12.98 -0.11 -10.86
N SER A 127 -13.71 -1.08 -11.41
CA SER A 127 -13.14 -2.37 -11.81
C SER A 127 -12.04 -2.27 -12.86
N GLU A 128 -12.12 -1.28 -13.75
CA GLU A 128 -11.15 -1.01 -14.81
C GLU A 128 -9.82 -0.45 -14.29
N ASP A 129 -9.79 0.03 -13.04
CA ASP A 129 -8.59 0.52 -12.37
C ASP A 129 -8.04 -0.51 -11.36
N LEU A 130 -8.61 -1.72 -11.36
CA LEU A 130 -8.03 -2.94 -10.76
C LEU A 130 -7.49 -3.82 -11.89
N ALA A 131 -6.25 -4.27 -11.75
CA ALA A 131 -5.59 -5.06 -12.79
C ALA A 131 -6.29 -6.41 -13.00
N SER A 132 -6.90 -6.59 -14.18
CA SER A 132 -7.57 -7.84 -14.55
C SER A 132 -6.62 -9.03 -14.75
N TRP A 133 -5.33 -8.74 -14.97
CA TRP A 133 -4.26 -9.74 -15.07
C TRP A 133 -3.73 -10.21 -13.72
N ALA A 134 -4.18 -9.63 -12.61
CA ALA A 134 -3.81 -10.05 -11.27
C ALA A 134 -4.92 -10.87 -10.60
N PRO A 135 -4.59 -11.75 -9.64
CA PRO A 135 -5.58 -12.53 -8.92
C PRO A 135 -6.63 -11.66 -8.23
N GLN A 136 -7.89 -12.09 -8.26
CA GLN A 136 -8.93 -11.45 -7.47
C GLN A 136 -8.71 -11.71 -5.97
N ALA A 137 -9.22 -10.85 -5.10
CA ALA A 137 -9.06 -10.99 -3.65
C ALA A 137 -9.64 -12.30 -3.07
N SER A 138 -10.51 -12.99 -3.82
CA SER A 138 -11.08 -14.30 -3.47
C SER A 138 -10.21 -15.49 -3.90
N ASP A 139 -9.23 -15.30 -4.80
CA ASP A 139 -8.39 -16.36 -5.34
C ASP A 139 -7.15 -16.57 -4.47
N VAL A 140 -7.32 -17.30 -3.36
CA VAL A 140 -6.27 -17.51 -2.35
C VAL A 140 -5.00 -18.14 -2.93
N GLU A 141 -5.13 -19.13 -3.82
CA GLU A 141 -3.98 -19.82 -4.40
C GLU A 141 -3.31 -18.98 -5.49
N GLY A 142 -4.08 -18.27 -6.32
CA GLY A 142 -3.55 -17.29 -7.27
C GLY A 142 -2.78 -16.18 -6.57
N ILE A 143 -3.30 -15.65 -5.46
CA ILE A 143 -2.62 -14.65 -4.63
C ILE A 143 -1.27 -15.17 -4.13
N LYS A 144 -1.23 -16.38 -3.58
CA LYS A 144 0.04 -16.99 -3.09
C LYS A 144 1.06 -17.11 -4.22
N ALA A 145 0.64 -17.61 -5.38
CA ALA A 145 1.52 -17.77 -6.53
C ALA A 145 2.03 -16.41 -7.06
N PHE A 146 1.14 -15.41 -7.15
CA PHE A 146 1.48 -14.06 -7.55
C PHE A 146 2.50 -13.43 -6.60
N MET A 147 2.21 -13.42 -5.30
CA MET A 147 3.09 -12.82 -4.29
C MET A 147 4.46 -13.48 -4.26
N LYS A 148 4.52 -14.82 -4.39
CA LYS A 148 5.78 -15.56 -4.50
C LYS A 148 6.57 -15.11 -5.73
N ARG A 149 5.94 -15.08 -6.91
CA ARG A 149 6.57 -14.63 -8.16
C ARG A 149 7.12 -13.21 -8.03
N MET A 150 6.34 -12.29 -7.44
CA MET A 150 6.77 -10.90 -7.28
C MET A 150 7.99 -10.76 -6.35
N LEU A 151 8.08 -11.58 -5.30
CA LEU A 151 9.25 -11.59 -4.39
C LEU A 151 10.52 -12.18 -5.03
N GLU A 152 10.38 -13.00 -6.08
CA GLU A 152 11.49 -13.64 -6.79
C GLU A 152 12.04 -12.80 -7.97
N LEU A 153 11.27 -11.80 -8.44
CA LEU A 153 11.74 -10.77 -9.37
C LEU A 153 12.74 -9.84 -8.69
#